data_AF-A0A658NYS3-F1
#
_entry.id   AF-A0A658NYS3-F1
#
_cell.length_a   1.000
_cell.length_b   1.000
_cell.length_c   1.000
_cell.angle_alpha   90.00
_cell.angle_beta   90.00
_cell.angle_gamma   90.00
#
_symmetry.space_group_name_H-M   'P 1'
#
loop_
_entity.id
_entity.type
_entity.pdbx_description
1 polymer ?
#
loop_
_entity_poly.entity_id
_entity_poly.type
_entity_poly.pdbx_seq_one_letter_code
_entity_poly.pdbx_strand_id
1 'polypeptide(L)'
;ACRYPLEANNAARFINEDVARLAPKRLNELFGDAEIRVLAGCAPCQPFSTYAQRYDVVGGPRWGLLYQFGRLIKATRPDLVTMENVPT
;
A
#
# COMPACT_ATOMS: atom_id res chain seq x y z
N ALA A 1 1.92 16.02 4.99
CA ALA A 1 1.58 16.19 6.43
C ALA A 1 1.23 14.87 7.14
N CYS A 2 1.81 13.72 6.76
CA CYS A 2 1.36 12.42 7.29
C CYS A 2 2.22 11.88 8.44
N ARG A 3 3.50 12.30 8.52
CA ARG A 3 4.46 11.82 9.52
C ARG A 3 4.01 12.07 10.95
N TYR A 4 3.79 13.34 11.31
CA TYR A 4 3.48 13.72 12.68
C TYR A 4 2.22 13.03 13.23
N PRO A 5 1.06 13.02 12.54
CA PRO A 5 -0.12 12.33 13.05
C PRO A 5 0.08 10.81 13.20
N LEU A 6 0.87 10.17 12.32
CA LEU A 6 1.13 8.73 12.43
C LEU A 6 1.98 8.42 13.66
N GLU A 7 3.12 9.10 13.80
CA GLU A 7 4.12 8.82 14.85
C GLU A 7 3.68 9.34 16.22
N ALA A 8 2.94 10.45 16.30
CA ALA A 8 2.48 11.02 17.57
C ALA A 8 1.33 10.24 18.22
N ASN A 9 0.49 9.58 17.41
CA ASN A 9 -0.70 8.87 17.89
C ASN A 9 -0.55 7.34 17.92
N ASN A 10 0.53 6.79 17.33
CA ASN A 10 0.73 5.35 17.23
C ASN A 10 2.19 5.01 17.56
N ALA A 11 2.44 3.82 18.09
CA ALA A 11 3.78 3.25 18.22
C ALA A 11 4.30 2.74 16.86
N ALA A 12 4.30 3.62 15.85
CA ALA A 12 4.65 3.33 14.48
C ALA A 12 5.73 4.27 13.97
N ARG A 13 6.49 3.81 12.97
CA ARG A 13 7.53 4.61 12.29
C ARG A 13 7.03 5.02 10.91
N PHE A 14 7.11 6.31 10.58
CA PHE A 14 6.80 6.78 9.23
C PHE A 14 8.01 6.65 8.30
N ILE A 15 7.81 5.95 7.19
CA ILE A 15 8.80 5.78 6.12
C ILE A 15 8.35 6.57 4.90
N ASN A 16 9.12 7.59 4.51
CA ASN A 16 8.80 8.46 3.37
C ASN A 16 9.35 7.88 2.07
N GLU A 17 8.75 6.80 1.58
CA GLU A 17 9.21 6.08 0.39
C GLU A 17 8.05 5.84 -0.59
N ASP A 18 8.37 5.85 -1.89
CA ASP A 18 7.42 5.52 -2.95
C ASP A 18 7.27 3.99 -3.06
N VAL A 19 6.05 3.48 -2.89
CA VAL A 19 5.70 2.06 -2.98
C VAL A 19 6.08 1.46 -4.35
N ALA A 20 6.02 2.25 -5.42
CA ALA A 20 6.43 1.81 -6.75
C ALA A 20 7.94 1.54 -6.85
N ARG A 21 8.75 2.21 -6.02
CA ARG A 21 10.22 2.08 -5.98
C ARG A 21 10.71 1.18 -4.84
N LEU A 22 9.82 0.79 -3.92
CA LEU A 22 10.17 -0.03 -2.78
C LEU A 22 10.61 -1.44 -3.22
N ALA A 23 11.81 -1.84 -2.79
CA ALA A 23 12.34 -3.17 -3.04
C ALA A 23 11.74 -4.20 -2.06
N PRO A 24 11.38 -5.42 -2.49
CA PRO A 24 10.87 -6.46 -1.58
C PRO A 24 11.84 -6.80 -0.45
N LYS A 25 13.16 -6.77 -0.71
CA LYS A 25 14.19 -6.97 0.31
C LYS A 25 14.05 -5.97 1.46
N ARG A 26 13.81 -4.70 1.14
CA ARG A 26 13.61 -3.65 2.14
C ARG A 26 12.39 -3.94 3.02
N LEU A 27 11.31 -4.40 2.41
CA LEU A 27 10.09 -4.77 3.15
C LEU A 27 10.31 -6.02 4.03
N ASN A 28 11.08 -7.01 3.58
CA ASN A 28 11.47 -8.15 4.41
C ASN A 28 12.35 -7.75 5.59
N GLU A 29 13.30 -6.82 5.40
CA GLU A 29 14.07 -6.25 6.51
C GLU A 29 13.17 -5.52 7.53
N LEU A 30 12.08 -4.89 7.08
CA LEU A 30 11.11 -4.26 7.96
C LEU A 30 10.27 -5.26 8.74
N PHE A 31 9.95 -6.42 8.16
CA PHE A 31 9.33 -7.52 8.89
C PHE A 31 10.28 -8.11 9.94
N GLY A 32 11.58 -8.15 9.65
CA GLY A 32 12.58 -8.75 10.54
C GLY A 32 12.24 -10.20 10.86
N ASP A 33 12.36 -10.56 12.14
CA ASP A 33 12.12 -11.92 12.64
C ASP A 33 10.69 -12.09 13.21
N ALA A 34 9.75 -11.25 12.77
CA ALA A 34 8.36 -11.34 13.23
C ALA A 34 7.77 -12.72 12.92
N GLU A 35 7.19 -13.35 13.93
CA GLU A 35 6.54 -14.68 13.82
C GLU A 35 5.33 -14.64 12.88
N ILE A 36 4.59 -13.52 12.86
CA ILE A 36 3.45 -13.28 12.00
C ILE A 36 3.66 -11.97 11.25
N ARG A 37 3.62 -12.03 9.92
CA ARG A 37 3.83 -10.89 9.02
C ARG A 37 2.50 -10.45 8.43
N VAL A 38 2.09 -9.22 8.74
CA VAL A 38 0.86 -8.60 8.22
C VAL A 38 1.22 -7.47 7.27
N LEU A 39 0.68 -7.50 6.05
CA LEU A 39 0.79 -6.40 5.10
C LEU A 39 -0.59 -5.78 4.85
N ALA A 40 -0.81 -4.58 5.39
CA ALA A 40 -2.04 -3.81 5.21
C ALA A 40 -1.87 -2.72 4.16
N GLY A 41 -2.85 -2.59 3.27
CA GLY A 41 -2.87 -1.57 2.22
C GLY A 41 -4.19 -0.79 2.19
N CYS A 42 -4.09 0.48 1.85
CA CYS A 42 -5.20 1.34 1.46
C CYS A 42 -4.71 2.10 0.24
N ALA A 43 -5.09 1.64 -0.96
CA ALA A 43 -4.71 2.32 -2.18
C ALA A 43 -5.69 3.46 -2.45
N PRO A 44 -5.22 4.64 -2.93
CA PRO A 44 -6.10 5.75 -3.22
C PRO A 44 -7.18 5.35 -4.22
N CYS A 45 -8.42 5.70 -3.90
CA CYS A 45 -9.64 5.24 -4.55
C CYS A 45 -9.90 5.82 -5.96
N GLN A 46 -8.90 6.39 -6.63
CA GLN A 46 -9.05 6.89 -8.00
C GLN A 46 -8.56 5.80 -8.96
N PRO A 47 -9.40 5.20 -9.83
CA PRO A 47 -10.72 5.63 -10.29
C PRO A 47 -11.90 4.79 -9.74
N PHE A 48 -11.75 4.17 -8.57
CA PHE A 48 -12.74 3.25 -7.99
C PHE A 48 -14.04 3.94 -7.53
N SER A 49 -14.03 5.26 -7.27
CA SER A 49 -15.26 6.03 -7.00
C SER A 49 -15.93 6.53 -8.28
N THR A 50 -17.26 6.41 -8.37
CA THR A 50 -18.11 6.90 -9.48
C THR A 50 -17.88 8.38 -9.82
N TYR A 51 -17.47 9.20 -8.85
CA TYR A 51 -17.17 10.62 -9.03
C TYR A 51 -15.95 10.91 -9.94
N ALA A 52 -14.98 9.99 -9.99
CA ALA A 52 -13.72 10.15 -10.74
C ALA A 52 -13.72 9.46 -12.12
N GLN A 53 -14.78 8.72 -12.47
CA GLN A 53 -14.87 7.94 -13.71
C GLN A 53 -14.89 8.78 -15.00
N ARG A 54 -15.06 10.11 -14.92
CA ARG A 54 -15.05 10.99 -16.11
C ARG A 54 -13.69 11.07 -16.82
N TYR A 55 -12.59 10.59 -16.21
CA TYR A 55 -11.24 10.85 -16.72
C TYR A 55 -10.29 9.64 -16.80
N ASP A 56 -10.75 8.39 -16.66
CA ASP A 56 -9.84 7.23 -16.77
C ASP A 56 -10.25 6.16 -17.77
N VAL A 57 -9.36 6.01 -18.74
CA VAL A 57 -9.23 4.91 -19.68
C VAL A 57 -8.78 3.68 -18.89
N VAL A 58 -9.45 2.55 -19.07
CA VAL A 58 -9.02 1.24 -18.56
C VAL A 58 -7.53 1.05 -18.87
N GLY A 59 -6.69 0.87 -17.84
CA GLY A 59 -5.23 0.69 -17.98
C GLY A 59 -4.35 1.91 -17.69
N GLY A 60 -4.92 3.04 -17.25
CA GLY A 60 -4.15 4.23 -16.89
C GLY A 60 -3.26 4.08 -15.63
N PRO A 61 -2.27 4.98 -15.43
CA PRO A 61 -1.27 4.95 -14.35
C PRO A 61 -1.85 4.89 -12.92
N ARG A 62 -3.15 5.20 -12.74
CA ARG A 62 -3.87 5.17 -11.47
C ARG A 62 -4.13 3.75 -10.93
N TRP A 63 -4.20 2.73 -11.79
CA TRP A 63 -4.16 1.31 -11.35
C TRP A 63 -2.79 0.87 -10.85
N GLY A 64 -1.75 1.68 -11.10
CA GLY A 64 -0.37 1.35 -10.80
C GLY A 64 -0.13 0.99 -9.34
N LEU A 65 -0.69 1.75 -8.39
CA LEU A 65 -0.42 1.53 -6.97
C LEU A 65 -0.96 0.19 -6.46
N LEU A 66 -2.13 -0.26 -6.93
CA LEU A 66 -2.67 -1.57 -6.59
C LEU A 66 -1.75 -2.69 -7.12
N TYR A 67 -1.27 -2.57 -8.36
CA TYR A 67 -0.32 -3.54 -8.91
C TYR A 67 1.03 -3.52 -8.19
N GLN A 68 1.52 -2.35 -7.78
CA GLN A 68 2.75 -2.24 -6.98
C GLN A 68 2.59 -2.88 -5.60
N PHE A 69 1.43 -2.71 -4.95
CA PHE A 69 1.11 -3.41 -3.72
C PHE A 69 1.06 -4.93 -3.93
N GLY A 70 0.38 -5.38 -4.99
CA GLY A 70 0.35 -6.79 -5.39
C GLY A 70 1.74 -7.38 -5.70
N ARG A 71 2.63 -6.61 -6.33
CA ARG A 71 4.04 -6.98 -6.56
C ARG A 71 4.75 -7.27 -5.24
N LEU A 72 4.57 -6.40 -4.24
CA LEU A 72 5.20 -6.55 -2.92
C LEU A 72 4.64 -7.75 -2.16
N ILE A 73 3.31 -7.97 -2.19
CA ILE A 73 2.67 -9.14 -1.60
C ILE A 73 3.26 -10.43 -2.18
N LYS A 74 3.31 -10.56 -3.50
CA LYS A 74 3.82 -11.77 -4.18
C LYS A 74 5.29 -12.03 -3.86
N ALA A 75 6.10 -10.97 -3.74
CA ALA A 75 7.53 -11.08 -3.50
C ALA A 75 7.88 -11.35 -2.03
N THR A 76 7.08 -10.86 -1.08
CA THR A 76 7.37 -11.00 0.36
C THR A 76 6.59 -12.12 1.05
N ARG A 77 5.47 -12.56 0.45
CA ARG A 77 4.57 -13.61 0.95
C ARG A 77 4.28 -13.46 2.45
N PRO A 78 3.65 -12.35 2.88
CA PRO A 78 3.23 -12.20 4.27
C PRO A 78 2.15 -13.24 4.62
N ASP A 79 1.99 -13.51 5.91
CA ASP A 79 1.02 -14.50 6.41
C ASP A 79 -0.42 -13.98 6.28
N LEU A 80 -0.60 -12.66 6.44
CA LEU A 80 -1.89 -11.98 6.27
C LEU A 80 -1.77 -10.76 5.38
N VAL A 81 -2.74 -10.59 4.49
CA VAL A 81 -2.93 -9.40 3.66
C VAL A 81 -4.31 -8.82 3.93
N THR A 82 -4.38 -7.51 4.15
CA THR A 82 -5.65 -6.78 4.18
C THR A 82 -5.59 -5.57 3.26
N MET A 83 -6.70 -5.28 2.60
CA MET A 83 -6.83 -4.18 1.66
C MET A 83 -8.14 -3.46 1.92
N GLU A 84 -8.06 -2.19 2.28
CA GLU A 84 -9.23 -1.31 2.40
C GLU A 84 -9.41 -0.54 1.07
N ASN A 85 -10.65 -0.44 0.62
CA ASN A 85 -11.04 0.36 -0.54
C ASN A 85 -12.53 0.75 -0.42
N VAL A 86 -12.92 1.81 -1.12
CA VAL A 86 -14.31 2.31 -1.11
C VAL A 86 -15.27 1.40 -1.89
N PRO A 87 -16.53 1.27 -1.44
CA PRO A 87 -17.60 0.69 -2.25
C PRO A 87 -17.94 1.58 -3.46
N THR A 88 -18.37 0.94 -4.55
CA THR A 88 -18.77 1.59 -5.82
C THR A 88 -20.08 2.36 -5.72
#